data_AF-A0A0F9PAD0-F1
#
_entry.id   AF-A0A0F9PAD0-F1
#
_cell.length_a   1.000
_cell.length_b   1.000
_cell.length_c   1.000
_cell.angle_alpha   90.00
_cell.angle_beta   90.00
_cell.angle_gamma   90.00
#
_symmetry.space_group_name_H-M   'P 1'
#
loop_
_entity.id
_entity.type
_entity.pdbx_description
1 polymer ?
#
loop_
_entity_poly.entity_id
_entity_poly.type
_entity_poly.pdbx_seq_one_letter_code
_entity_poly.pdbx_strand_id
1 'polypeptide(L)'
;MKRLSYEFVKEQFEKEGYELLSKEYVNNHTKLGYICSEGHNHATTWNKFKGGVRCPHCSKYSRKYTIDEIKSAFEKEGYTLLSTKYKKAKDKLLCICSNGHAYKVSWYEWNGLGSRCAECAIDNRRKDFGIIEGSFVNGGYTLLTSKFEYRGGKQKLKYICNNGHKHSIRWDSWKAGNRCPSCFHARQSLITSGINHWNWRGGITPLVRAIRNDTKRSRWTQKVFRKDIYICQKCKNKKNNRLHAHHIIQFNSILSHYNITTIKEARACSLLYDINNGMTLCKKCHKWVHSNKNVKNNFIVKEV
;
A
#
# COMPACT_ATOMS: atom_id res chain seq x y z
N MET A 1 -27.21 11.89 46.62
CA MET A 1 -28.05 11.24 45.59
C MET A 1 -29.43 11.04 46.21
N LYS A 2 -30.49 11.68 45.69
CA LYS A 2 -31.85 11.55 46.28
C LYS A 2 -32.34 10.11 46.11
N ARG A 3 -32.77 9.48 47.20
CA ARG A 3 -33.47 8.18 47.14
C ARG A 3 -34.83 8.40 46.48
N LEU A 4 -35.17 7.56 45.51
CA LEU A 4 -36.50 7.56 44.90
C LEU A 4 -37.49 6.97 45.88
N SER A 5 -38.68 7.57 45.97
CA SER A 5 -39.75 7.02 46.80
C SER A 5 -40.44 5.86 46.10
N TYR A 6 -41.11 5.02 46.88
CA TYR A 6 -41.91 3.91 46.35
C TYR A 6 -43.03 4.43 45.44
N GLU A 7 -43.69 5.51 45.83
CA GLU A 7 -44.80 6.14 45.11
C GLU A 7 -44.36 6.59 43.73
N PHE A 8 -43.18 7.20 43.63
CA PHE A 8 -42.61 7.59 42.35
C PHE A 8 -42.35 6.38 41.45
N VAL A 9 -41.76 5.31 42.00
CA VAL A 9 -41.50 4.09 41.23
C VAL A 9 -42.80 3.45 40.76
N LYS A 10 -43.81 3.36 41.65
CA LYS A 10 -45.12 2.80 41.35
C LYS A 10 -45.83 3.57 40.22
N GLU A 11 -45.87 4.90 40.31
CA GLU A 11 -46.48 5.75 39.28
C GLU A 11 -45.87 5.51 37.88
N GLN A 12 -44.56 5.23 37.81
CA GLN A 12 -43.87 5.00 36.54
C GLN A 12 -44.22 3.64 35.91
N PHE A 13 -44.48 2.60 36.72
CA PHE A 13 -45.00 1.34 36.20
C PHE A 13 -46.43 1.51 35.68
N GLU A 14 -47.28 2.18 36.46
CA GLU A 14 -48.70 2.39 36.13
C GLU A 14 -48.89 3.28 34.89
N LYS A 15 -48.07 4.33 34.73
CA LYS A 15 -48.05 5.18 33.52
C LYS A 15 -47.84 4.40 32.22
N GLU A 16 -47.12 3.28 32.29
CA GLU A 16 -46.84 2.44 31.14
C GLU A 16 -47.74 1.19 31.07
N GLY A 17 -48.82 1.15 31.87
CA GLY A 17 -49.80 0.07 31.87
C GLY A 17 -49.34 -1.20 32.58
N TYR A 18 -48.40 -1.09 33.52
CA TYR A 18 -47.97 -2.19 34.38
C TYR A 18 -48.48 -2.00 35.81
N GLU A 19 -49.04 -3.06 36.39
CA GLU A 19 -49.43 -3.07 37.79
C GLU A 19 -48.28 -3.63 38.65
N LEU A 20 -47.84 -2.85 39.63
CA LEU A 20 -46.73 -3.20 40.52
C LEU A 20 -47.23 -4.09 41.67
N LEU A 21 -46.69 -5.30 41.78
CA LEU A 21 -47.06 -6.30 42.81
C LEU A 21 -46.23 -6.14 44.09
N SER A 22 -45.01 -5.60 43.98
CA SER A 22 -44.16 -5.32 45.14
C SER A 22 -44.70 -4.13 45.94
N LYS A 23 -44.83 -4.30 47.26
CA LYS A 23 -45.37 -3.25 48.17
C LYS A 23 -44.33 -2.27 48.70
N GLU A 24 -43.04 -2.56 48.50
CA GLU A 24 -41.93 -1.77 49.03
C GLU A 24 -40.83 -1.59 47.99
N TYR A 25 -40.14 -0.46 48.06
CA TYR A 25 -38.96 -0.15 47.25
C TYR A 25 -37.77 0.18 48.15
N VAL A 26 -36.77 -0.72 48.17
CA VAL A 26 -35.56 -0.56 49.00
C VAL A 26 -34.47 0.20 48.25
N ASN A 27 -34.15 -0.23 47.03
CA ASN A 27 -33.13 0.39 46.17
C ASN A 27 -33.30 -0.03 44.70
N ASN A 28 -32.46 0.54 43.84
CA ASN A 28 -32.52 0.33 42.39
C ASN A 28 -32.06 -1.05 41.89
N HIS A 29 -31.51 -1.89 42.77
CA HIS A 29 -31.09 -3.26 42.50
C HIS A 29 -32.07 -4.31 43.05
N THR A 30 -33.02 -3.89 43.88
CA THR A 30 -34.05 -4.78 44.44
C THR A 30 -35.03 -5.15 43.34
N LYS A 31 -35.41 -6.44 43.30
CA LYS A 31 -36.40 -6.92 42.33
C LYS A 31 -37.79 -6.46 42.76
N LEU A 32 -38.52 -5.92 41.79
CA LEU A 32 -39.91 -5.49 41.88
C LEU A 32 -40.74 -6.39 40.98
N GLY A 33 -41.71 -7.08 41.58
CA GLY A 33 -42.71 -7.87 40.86
C GLY A 33 -43.74 -6.95 40.22
N TYR A 34 -44.16 -7.27 39.00
CA TYR A 34 -45.17 -6.52 38.26
C TYR A 34 -45.91 -7.43 37.28
N ILE A 35 -47.11 -7.02 36.88
CA ILE A 35 -47.92 -7.67 35.83
C ILE A 35 -48.17 -6.69 34.69
N CYS A 36 -48.06 -7.15 33.45
CA CYS A 36 -48.39 -6.32 32.27
C CYS A 36 -49.87 -6.38 31.92
N SER A 37 -50.33 -5.47 31.04
CA SER A 37 -51.70 -5.46 30.49
C SER A 37 -52.17 -6.81 29.92
N GLU A 38 -51.26 -7.59 29.34
CA GLU A 38 -51.52 -8.94 28.82
C GLU A 38 -51.52 -10.06 29.90
N GLY A 39 -51.43 -9.71 31.18
CA GLY A 39 -51.49 -10.65 32.30
C GLY A 39 -50.19 -11.41 32.62
N HIS A 40 -49.06 -11.10 31.98
CA HIS A 40 -47.79 -11.76 32.29
C HIS A 40 -47.17 -11.25 33.60
N ASN A 41 -46.94 -12.16 34.55
CA ASN A 41 -46.28 -11.87 35.83
C ASN A 41 -44.75 -12.00 35.69
N HIS A 42 -44.00 -10.94 36.03
CA HIS A 42 -42.55 -10.99 36.05
C HIS A 42 -41.92 -10.07 37.10
N ALA A 43 -40.61 -10.19 37.30
CA ALA A 43 -39.87 -9.32 38.19
C ALA A 43 -38.71 -8.63 37.46
N THR A 44 -38.55 -7.33 37.69
CA THR A 44 -37.45 -6.53 37.14
C THR A 44 -36.81 -5.70 38.24
N THR A 45 -35.71 -5.01 37.95
CA THR A 45 -35.12 -4.03 38.87
C THR A 45 -35.43 -2.64 38.36
N TRP A 46 -35.52 -1.65 39.24
CA TRP A 46 -35.76 -0.27 38.82
C TRP A 46 -34.72 0.24 37.81
N ASN A 47 -33.43 -0.10 37.97
CA ASN A 47 -32.40 0.27 36.99
C ASN A 47 -32.69 -0.28 35.58
N LYS A 48 -33.15 -1.54 35.48
CA LYS A 48 -33.49 -2.16 34.18
C LYS A 48 -34.78 -1.59 33.60
N PHE A 49 -35.79 -1.35 34.43
CA PHE A 49 -37.06 -0.75 34.00
C PHE A 49 -36.84 0.68 33.49
N LYS A 50 -36.08 1.50 34.24
CA LYS A 50 -35.65 2.83 33.79
C LYS A 50 -34.84 2.78 32.49
N GLY A 51 -34.06 1.72 32.28
CA GLY A 51 -33.29 1.47 31.06
C GLY A 51 -34.11 0.98 29.85
N GLY A 52 -35.44 0.92 29.94
CA GLY A 52 -36.31 0.53 28.82
C GLY A 52 -36.63 -0.98 28.73
N VAL A 53 -36.20 -1.79 29.71
CA VAL A 53 -36.59 -3.21 29.75
C VAL A 53 -38.05 -3.31 30.19
N ARG A 54 -38.84 -4.07 29.45
CA ARG A 54 -40.29 -4.27 29.67
C ARG A 54 -40.61 -5.76 29.79
N CYS A 55 -41.91 -6.09 29.87
CA CYS A 55 -42.34 -7.48 29.93
C CYS A 55 -41.66 -8.30 28.81
N PRO A 56 -40.88 -9.34 29.16
CA PRO A 56 -40.14 -10.10 28.17
C PRO A 56 -41.08 -10.84 27.23
N HIS A 57 -42.27 -11.25 27.67
CA HIS A 57 -43.27 -11.92 26.83
C HIS A 57 -43.91 -10.96 25.82
N CYS A 58 -44.12 -9.70 26.19
CA CYS A 58 -44.68 -8.68 25.30
C CYS A 58 -43.63 -7.97 24.44
N SER A 59 -42.35 -8.03 24.82
CA SER A 59 -41.29 -7.37 24.04
C SER A 59 -41.13 -8.07 22.69
N LYS A 60 -41.12 -7.31 21.59
CA LYS A 60 -40.88 -7.83 20.22
C LYS A 60 -39.61 -8.69 20.09
N TYR A 61 -38.67 -8.56 21.03
CA TYR A 61 -37.41 -9.30 21.06
C TYR A 61 -37.52 -10.74 21.61
N SER A 62 -38.68 -11.18 22.10
CA SER A 62 -38.90 -12.56 22.55
C SER A 62 -39.63 -13.44 21.54
N ARG A 63 -40.13 -12.88 20.43
CA ARG A 63 -40.75 -13.65 19.36
C ARG A 63 -39.71 -14.57 18.72
N LYS A 64 -39.88 -15.88 18.89
CA LYS A 64 -39.10 -16.90 18.17
C LYS A 64 -39.72 -17.09 16.79
N TYR A 65 -38.95 -16.84 15.75
CA TYR A 65 -39.37 -17.14 14.37
C TYR A 65 -39.33 -18.64 14.12
N THR A 66 -40.31 -19.16 13.39
CA THR A 66 -40.27 -20.53 12.89
C THR A 66 -39.36 -20.62 11.67
N ILE A 67 -38.90 -21.83 11.34
CA ILE A 67 -38.10 -22.01 10.13
C ILE A 67 -38.89 -21.69 8.85
N ASP A 68 -40.20 -21.95 8.86
CA ASP A 68 -41.08 -21.64 7.72
C ASP A 68 -41.25 -20.14 7.52
N GLU A 69 -41.40 -19.36 8.60
CA GLU A 69 -41.40 -17.89 8.53
C GLU A 69 -40.08 -17.35 7.93
N ILE A 70 -38.95 -17.93 8.34
CA ILE A 70 -37.62 -17.57 7.81
C ILE A 70 -37.52 -17.96 6.33
N LYS A 71 -38.00 -19.14 5.95
CA LYS A 71 -37.99 -19.63 4.58
C LYS A 71 -38.78 -18.69 3.66
N SER A 72 -40.00 -18.33 4.04
CA SER A 72 -40.82 -17.38 3.27
C SER A 72 -40.16 -16.00 3.16
N ALA A 73 -39.46 -15.54 4.19
CA ALA A 73 -38.72 -14.27 4.13
C ALA A 73 -37.53 -14.32 3.14
N PHE A 74 -36.83 -15.45 3.03
CA PHE A 74 -35.74 -15.62 2.07
C PHE A 74 -36.32 -15.66 0.64
N GLU A 75 -37.39 -16.42 0.42
CA GLU A 75 -38.02 -16.59 -0.89
C GLU A 75 -38.59 -15.27 -1.43
N LYS A 76 -39.19 -14.44 -0.56
CA LYS A 76 -39.70 -13.10 -0.91
C LYS A 76 -38.63 -12.18 -1.50
N GLU A 77 -37.36 -12.36 -1.12
CA GLU A 77 -36.23 -11.58 -1.63
C GLU A 77 -35.42 -12.34 -2.69
N GLY A 78 -35.90 -13.48 -3.18
CA GLY A 78 -35.25 -14.28 -4.23
C GLY A 78 -34.09 -15.15 -3.73
N TYR A 79 -34.13 -15.59 -2.46
CA TYR A 79 -33.16 -16.50 -1.87
C TYR A 79 -33.80 -17.84 -1.53
N THR A 80 -33.03 -18.92 -1.69
CA THR A 80 -33.45 -20.27 -1.34
C THR A 80 -32.78 -20.69 -0.03
N LEU A 81 -33.57 -20.99 1.00
CA LEU A 81 -33.08 -21.53 2.27
C LEU A 81 -32.81 -23.04 2.14
N LEU A 82 -31.59 -23.47 2.44
CA LEU A 82 -31.18 -24.89 2.42
C LEU A 82 -31.20 -25.55 3.80
N SER A 83 -31.09 -24.75 4.87
CA SER A 83 -31.17 -25.27 6.23
C SER A 83 -32.59 -25.70 6.58
N THR A 84 -32.70 -26.88 7.22
CA THR A 84 -33.98 -27.49 7.65
C THR A 84 -34.22 -27.39 9.16
N LYS A 85 -33.27 -26.83 9.93
CA LYS A 85 -33.38 -26.64 11.38
C LYS A 85 -32.97 -25.24 11.79
N TYR A 86 -33.68 -24.65 12.74
CA TYR A 86 -33.39 -23.35 13.35
C TYR A 86 -33.72 -23.39 14.84
N LYS A 87 -32.78 -23.00 15.73
CA LYS A 87 -33.01 -22.99 17.18
C LYS A 87 -32.99 -21.59 17.76
N LYS A 88 -32.04 -20.73 17.34
CA LYS A 88 -31.89 -19.35 17.83
C LYS A 88 -31.43 -18.40 16.73
N ALA A 89 -31.69 -17.10 16.91
CA ALA A 89 -31.42 -16.06 15.91
C ALA A 89 -29.96 -15.93 15.46
N LYS A 90 -29.00 -16.40 16.27
CA LYS A 90 -27.57 -16.39 15.95
C LYS A 90 -27.07 -17.66 15.26
N ASP A 91 -27.90 -18.69 15.12
CA ASP A 91 -27.51 -19.91 14.39
C ASP A 91 -27.32 -19.59 12.92
N LYS A 92 -26.27 -20.18 12.32
CA LYS A 92 -25.96 -19.99 10.91
C LYS A 92 -26.83 -20.90 10.06
N LEU A 93 -27.58 -20.28 9.14
CA LEU A 93 -28.41 -20.93 8.14
C LEU A 93 -27.70 -20.90 6.79
N LEU A 94 -27.76 -21.99 6.05
CA LEU A 94 -27.24 -22.10 4.69
C LEU A 94 -28.32 -21.66 3.70
N CYS A 95 -27.97 -20.79 2.76
CA CYS A 95 -28.87 -20.34 1.69
C CYS A 95 -28.12 -20.12 0.37
N ILE A 96 -28.89 -20.00 -0.70
CA ILE A 96 -28.43 -19.66 -2.05
C ILE A 96 -29.15 -18.38 -2.51
N CYS A 97 -28.44 -17.42 -3.10
CA CYS A 97 -29.05 -16.23 -3.72
C CYS A 97 -29.53 -16.50 -5.15
N SER A 98 -30.32 -15.59 -5.73
CA SER A 98 -30.74 -15.65 -7.14
C SER A 98 -29.60 -15.80 -8.16
N ASN A 99 -28.39 -15.28 -7.86
CA ASN A 99 -27.20 -15.45 -8.70
C ASN A 99 -26.44 -16.78 -8.46
N GLY A 100 -27.00 -17.70 -7.67
CA GLY A 100 -26.43 -19.03 -7.43
C GLY A 100 -25.34 -19.11 -6.33
N HIS A 101 -24.97 -18.01 -5.69
CA HIS A 101 -23.98 -18.04 -4.61
C HIS A 101 -24.55 -18.67 -3.33
N ALA A 102 -23.91 -19.76 -2.88
CA ALA A 102 -24.20 -20.41 -1.61
C ALA A 102 -23.40 -19.80 -0.46
N TYR A 103 -24.05 -19.43 0.64
CA TYR A 103 -23.38 -18.85 1.80
C TYR A 103 -24.18 -19.07 3.10
N LYS A 104 -23.54 -18.76 4.23
CA LYS A 104 -24.13 -18.91 5.57
C LYS A 104 -24.43 -17.54 6.18
N VAL A 105 -25.64 -17.38 6.72
CA VAL A 105 -26.10 -16.16 7.40
C VAL A 105 -26.99 -16.53 8.58
N SER A 106 -26.97 -15.76 9.66
CA SER A 106 -27.90 -15.94 10.78
C SER A 106 -29.15 -15.09 10.59
N TRP A 107 -30.26 -15.46 11.23
CA TRP A 107 -31.49 -14.67 11.17
C TRP A 107 -31.30 -13.24 11.72
N TYR A 108 -30.51 -13.09 12.77
CA TYR A 108 -30.14 -11.77 13.31
C TYR A 108 -29.40 -10.91 12.27
N GLU A 109 -28.42 -11.47 11.57
CA GLU A 109 -27.69 -10.75 10.52
C GLU A 109 -28.59 -10.41 9.32
N TRP A 110 -29.45 -11.34 8.91
CA TRP A 110 -30.36 -11.18 7.78
C TRP A 110 -31.42 -10.10 8.05
N ASN A 111 -32.18 -10.26 9.14
CA ASN A 111 -33.34 -9.44 9.46
C ASN A 111 -32.99 -8.19 10.28
N GLY A 112 -32.00 -8.29 11.17
CA GLY A 112 -31.61 -7.19 12.06
C GLY A 112 -30.58 -6.24 11.44
N LEU A 113 -29.58 -6.77 10.74
CA LEU A 113 -28.50 -5.98 10.13
C LEU A 113 -28.65 -5.76 8.62
N GLY A 114 -29.61 -6.42 7.97
CA GLY A 114 -29.80 -6.35 6.52
C GLY A 114 -28.70 -7.06 5.71
N SER A 115 -28.03 -8.06 6.28
CA SER A 115 -26.98 -8.81 5.58
C SER A 115 -27.56 -9.61 4.41
N ARG A 116 -26.95 -9.49 3.23
CA ARG A 116 -27.31 -10.20 2.00
C ARG A 116 -26.06 -10.87 1.39
N CYS A 117 -26.19 -11.43 0.19
CA CYS A 117 -25.08 -12.12 -0.46
C CYS A 117 -23.86 -11.19 -0.67
N ALA A 118 -22.76 -11.48 0.02
CA ALA A 118 -21.53 -10.72 -0.10
C ALA A 118 -20.89 -10.85 -1.49
N GLU A 119 -21.01 -12.02 -2.13
CA GLU A 119 -20.54 -12.23 -3.51
C GLU A 119 -21.32 -11.36 -4.50
N CYS A 120 -22.66 -11.30 -4.41
CA CYS A 120 -23.45 -10.37 -5.23
C CYS A 120 -23.05 -8.90 -4.99
N ALA A 121 -22.78 -8.53 -3.73
CA ALA A 121 -22.28 -7.20 -3.42
C ALA A 121 -20.87 -6.95 -4.01
N ILE A 122 -20.04 -7.98 -4.14
CA ILE A 122 -18.75 -7.90 -4.83
C ILE A 122 -18.95 -7.80 -6.34
N ASP A 123 -19.78 -8.65 -6.94
CA ASP A 123 -20.07 -8.68 -8.37
C ASP A 123 -20.64 -7.33 -8.86
N ASN A 124 -21.59 -6.76 -8.12
CA ASN A 124 -22.11 -5.42 -8.42
C ASN A 124 -21.05 -4.31 -8.31
N ARG A 125 -19.96 -4.55 -7.54
CA ARG A 125 -18.81 -3.64 -7.45
C ARG A 125 -17.71 -3.97 -8.49
N ARG A 126 -17.71 -5.16 -9.08
CA ARG A 126 -16.73 -5.55 -10.09
C ARG A 126 -16.96 -4.69 -11.33
N LYS A 127 -15.87 -4.17 -11.88
CA LYS A 127 -15.92 -3.46 -13.16
C LYS A 127 -16.20 -4.45 -14.27
N ASP A 128 -17.00 -4.01 -15.25
CA ASP A 128 -17.27 -4.79 -16.45
C ASP A 128 -15.95 -5.24 -17.09
N PHE A 129 -15.78 -6.55 -17.21
CA PHE A 129 -14.55 -7.13 -17.71
C PHE A 129 -14.35 -6.84 -19.21
N GLY A 130 -15.43 -6.71 -19.98
CA GLY A 130 -15.38 -6.31 -21.39
C GLY A 130 -14.85 -4.89 -21.58
N ILE A 131 -15.21 -3.95 -20.69
CA ILE A 131 -14.63 -2.59 -20.69
C ILE A 131 -13.12 -2.65 -20.42
N ILE A 132 -12.71 -3.50 -19.47
CA ILE A 132 -11.29 -3.69 -19.16
C ILE A 132 -10.57 -4.22 -20.40
N GLU A 133 -11.02 -5.35 -20.94
CA GLU A 133 -10.44 -6.02 -22.11
C GLU A 133 -10.34 -5.08 -23.31
N GLY A 134 -11.43 -4.39 -23.66
CA GLY A 134 -11.47 -3.42 -24.75
C GLY A 134 -10.46 -2.27 -24.57
N SER A 135 -10.22 -1.81 -23.33
CA SER A 135 -9.23 -0.76 -23.07
C SER A 135 -7.80 -1.22 -23.31
N PHE A 136 -7.46 -2.48 -22.96
CA PHE A 136 -6.14 -3.05 -23.28
C PHE A 136 -5.95 -3.19 -24.79
N VAL A 137 -6.95 -3.72 -25.49
CA VAL A 137 -6.93 -3.87 -26.96
C VAL A 137 -6.77 -2.52 -27.65
N ASN A 138 -7.57 -1.52 -27.29
CA ASN A 138 -7.47 -0.15 -27.84
C ASN A 138 -6.11 0.51 -27.58
N GLY A 139 -5.43 0.12 -26.50
CA GLY A 139 -4.08 0.58 -26.20
C GLY A 139 -2.97 -0.11 -26.98
N GLY A 140 -3.26 -1.17 -27.75
CA GLY A 140 -2.24 -2.03 -28.35
C GLY A 140 -1.59 -2.98 -27.33
N TYR A 141 -2.39 -3.57 -26.45
CA TYR A 141 -1.94 -4.55 -25.45
C TYR A 141 -2.86 -5.77 -25.46
N THR A 142 -2.28 -6.94 -25.24
CA THR A 142 -3.04 -8.19 -25.04
C THR A 142 -3.19 -8.45 -23.54
N LEU A 143 -4.44 -8.51 -23.07
CA LEU A 143 -4.75 -8.88 -21.70
C LEU A 143 -4.57 -10.40 -21.52
N LEU A 144 -3.81 -10.80 -20.51
CA LEU A 144 -3.54 -12.21 -20.19
C LEU A 144 -4.40 -12.71 -19.02
N THR A 145 -4.85 -11.82 -18.15
CA THR A 145 -5.83 -12.18 -17.12
C THR A 145 -7.18 -12.44 -17.77
N SER A 146 -7.78 -13.61 -17.53
CA SER A 146 -9.07 -13.96 -18.12
C SER A 146 -10.25 -13.45 -17.29
N LYS A 147 -11.45 -13.43 -17.89
CA LYS A 147 -12.71 -13.08 -17.21
C LYS A 147 -12.95 -13.93 -15.97
N PHE A 148 -12.61 -15.23 -16.03
CA PHE A 148 -12.80 -16.17 -14.93
C PHE A 148 -11.81 -15.98 -13.77
N GLU A 149 -10.64 -15.41 -14.05
CA GLU A 149 -9.61 -15.09 -13.04
C GLU A 149 -9.83 -13.73 -12.35
N TYR A 150 -10.59 -12.83 -12.97
CA TYR A 150 -10.78 -11.49 -12.45
C TYR A 150 -11.74 -11.47 -11.26
N ARG A 151 -11.23 -11.06 -10.09
CA ARG A 151 -11.97 -11.00 -8.82
C ARG A 151 -12.33 -9.58 -8.39
N GLY A 152 -11.78 -8.55 -9.04
CA GLY A 152 -12.15 -7.15 -8.81
C GLY A 152 -11.00 -6.14 -8.93
N GLY A 153 -11.31 -4.85 -8.70
CA GLY A 153 -10.43 -3.72 -9.06
C GLY A 153 -9.08 -3.63 -8.33
N LYS A 154 -8.91 -4.33 -7.20
CA LYS A 154 -7.62 -4.39 -6.47
C LYS A 154 -6.64 -5.40 -7.05
N GLN A 155 -7.12 -6.39 -7.81
CA GLN A 155 -6.27 -7.39 -8.47
C GLN A 155 -5.40 -6.72 -9.55
N LYS A 156 -4.17 -7.22 -9.70
CA LYS A 156 -3.33 -6.83 -10.83
C LYS A 156 -3.70 -7.67 -12.05
N LEU A 157 -4.00 -6.99 -13.15
CA LEU A 157 -4.26 -7.55 -14.46
C LEU A 157 -2.94 -7.78 -15.19
N LYS A 158 -2.67 -9.02 -15.60
CA LYS A 158 -1.49 -9.41 -16.38
C LYS A 158 -1.73 -9.07 -17.85
N TYR A 159 -0.73 -8.53 -18.53
CA TYR A 159 -0.81 -8.15 -19.94
C TYR A 159 0.55 -8.23 -20.62
N ILE A 160 0.54 -8.26 -21.95
CA ILE A 160 1.73 -8.15 -22.81
C ILE A 160 1.55 -6.98 -23.78
N CYS A 161 2.61 -6.18 -23.98
CA CYS A 161 2.61 -5.10 -24.97
C CYS A 161 3.10 -5.59 -26.35
N ASN A 162 2.91 -4.78 -27.39
CA ASN A 162 3.42 -5.09 -28.74
C ASN A 162 4.94 -5.35 -28.82
N ASN A 163 5.73 -4.76 -27.92
CA ASN A 163 7.18 -5.05 -27.81
C ASN A 163 7.50 -6.34 -27.04
N GLY A 164 6.51 -7.18 -26.75
CA GLY A 164 6.68 -8.47 -26.05
C GLY A 164 6.88 -8.39 -24.53
N HIS A 165 6.93 -7.20 -23.93
CA HIS A 165 7.11 -7.06 -22.49
C HIS A 165 5.86 -7.51 -21.71
N LYS A 166 6.05 -8.46 -20.79
CA LYS A 166 5.02 -8.96 -19.89
C LYS A 166 5.02 -8.16 -18.58
N HIS A 167 3.89 -7.60 -18.21
CA HIS A 167 3.73 -6.82 -16.99
C HIS A 167 2.37 -7.08 -16.32
N SER A 168 2.18 -6.50 -15.14
CA SER A 168 0.88 -6.49 -14.49
C SER A 168 0.56 -5.12 -13.91
N ILE A 169 -0.71 -4.74 -13.91
CA ILE A 169 -1.16 -3.40 -13.53
C ILE A 169 -2.54 -3.44 -12.86
N ARG A 170 -2.80 -2.54 -11.92
CA ARG A 170 -4.17 -2.35 -11.38
C ARG A 170 -5.02 -1.56 -12.37
N TRP A 171 -6.32 -1.85 -12.41
CA TRP A 171 -7.24 -1.14 -13.30
C TRP A 171 -7.23 0.39 -13.10
N ASP A 172 -7.19 0.88 -11.86
CA ASP A 172 -7.13 2.32 -11.61
C ASP A 172 -5.83 2.97 -12.10
N SER A 173 -4.70 2.26 -12.00
CA SER A 173 -3.43 2.73 -12.56
C SER A 173 -3.45 2.77 -14.09
N TRP A 174 -4.11 1.80 -14.72
CA TRP A 174 -4.32 1.78 -16.17
C TRP A 174 -5.16 2.97 -16.62
N LYS A 175 -6.28 3.25 -15.95
CA LYS A 175 -7.11 4.44 -16.23
C LYS A 175 -6.36 5.74 -16.04
N ALA A 176 -5.45 5.82 -15.06
CA ALA A 176 -4.59 6.99 -14.84
C ALA A 176 -3.54 7.20 -15.95
N GLY A 177 -3.53 6.38 -17.01
CA GLY A 177 -2.62 6.53 -18.15
C GLY A 177 -1.33 5.71 -18.04
N ASN A 178 -1.13 4.95 -16.97
CA ASN A 178 0.05 4.08 -16.87
C ASN A 178 -0.07 2.91 -17.85
N ARG A 179 1.05 2.60 -18.50
CA ARG A 179 1.18 1.58 -19.55
C ARG A 179 2.42 0.73 -19.29
N CYS A 180 2.95 0.06 -20.31
CA CYS A 180 4.17 -0.76 -20.16
C CYS A 180 5.35 0.07 -19.61
N PRO A 181 5.85 -0.24 -18.40
CA PRO A 181 6.97 0.47 -17.79
C PRO A 181 8.25 0.35 -18.61
N SER A 182 8.52 -0.82 -19.22
CA SER A 182 9.70 -1.03 -20.07
C SER A 182 9.69 -0.08 -21.28
N CYS A 183 8.55 0.03 -21.97
CA CYS A 183 8.41 0.95 -23.10
C CYS A 183 8.46 2.42 -22.66
N PHE A 184 7.96 2.75 -21.48
CA PHE A 184 8.07 4.08 -20.90
C PHE A 184 9.54 4.44 -20.61
N HIS A 185 10.28 3.57 -19.91
CA HIS A 185 11.68 3.81 -19.58
C HIS A 185 12.57 3.89 -20.81
N ALA A 186 12.34 3.06 -21.83
CA ALA A 186 13.06 3.15 -23.09
C ALA A 186 12.90 4.54 -23.74
N ARG A 187 11.65 5.03 -23.86
CA ARG A 187 11.37 6.38 -24.38
C ARG A 187 11.97 7.47 -23.50
N GLN A 188 11.82 7.35 -22.19
CA GLN A 188 12.36 8.32 -21.24
C GLN A 188 13.89 8.42 -21.33
N SER A 189 14.57 7.29 -21.53
CA SER A 189 16.04 7.26 -21.69
C SER A 189 16.49 8.04 -22.94
N LEU A 190 15.74 7.97 -24.05
CA LEU A 190 16.06 8.73 -25.27
C LEU A 190 15.93 10.24 -25.10
N ILE A 191 15.07 10.68 -24.17
CA ILE A 191 14.86 12.09 -23.84
C ILE A 191 15.90 12.58 -22.83
N THR A 192 16.21 11.76 -21.83
CA THR A 192 17.01 12.16 -20.65
C THR A 192 18.48 11.79 -20.74
N SER A 193 18.94 11.21 -21.85
CA SER A 193 20.34 10.85 -22.06
C SER A 193 20.74 10.98 -23.53
N GLY A 194 22.04 10.87 -23.81
CA GLY A 194 22.56 10.99 -25.18
C GLY A 194 22.52 12.43 -25.71
N ILE A 195 22.56 12.57 -27.03
CA ILE A 195 22.71 13.86 -27.74
C ILE A 195 21.62 14.89 -27.43
N ASN A 196 20.44 14.42 -27.02
CA ASN A 196 19.30 15.27 -26.69
C ASN A 196 19.36 15.88 -25.29
N HIS A 197 20.29 15.44 -24.43
CA HIS A 197 20.41 15.96 -23.07
C HIS A 197 21.18 17.29 -23.05
N TRP A 198 20.68 18.32 -22.35
CA TRP A 198 21.30 19.66 -22.28
C TRP A 198 22.76 19.68 -21.77
N ASN A 199 23.14 18.68 -20.96
CA ASN A 199 24.52 18.49 -20.47
C ASN A 199 25.32 17.45 -21.30
N TRP A 200 24.88 17.12 -22.52
CA TRP A 200 25.61 16.20 -23.38
C TRP A 200 26.86 16.86 -23.94
N ARG A 201 28.01 16.19 -23.78
CA ARG A 201 29.33 16.68 -24.20
C ARG A 201 29.92 15.72 -25.23
N GLY A 202 29.27 15.54 -26.39
CA GLY A 202 29.85 14.77 -27.50
C GLY A 202 30.11 13.29 -27.24
N GLY A 203 29.36 12.65 -26.32
CA GLY A 203 29.54 11.21 -26.05
C GLY A 203 30.85 10.87 -25.32
N ILE A 204 31.44 11.80 -24.55
CA ILE A 204 32.66 11.52 -23.77
C ILE A 204 32.50 10.39 -22.73
N THR A 205 31.27 10.00 -22.35
CA THR A 205 31.05 8.94 -21.33
C THR A 205 31.72 7.60 -21.70
N PRO A 206 31.51 7.05 -22.92
CA PRO A 206 32.31 5.95 -23.46
C PRO A 206 33.83 6.14 -23.33
N LEU A 207 34.37 7.31 -23.73
CA LEU A 207 35.80 7.61 -23.64
C LEU A 207 36.31 7.62 -22.20
N VAL A 208 35.61 8.33 -21.30
CA VAL A 208 35.95 8.40 -19.86
C VAL A 208 35.93 7.00 -19.25
N ARG A 209 34.97 6.15 -19.62
CA ARG A 209 34.91 4.75 -19.19
C ARG A 209 36.09 3.95 -19.73
N ALA A 210 36.44 4.11 -21.01
CA ALA A 210 37.60 3.47 -21.61
C ALA A 210 38.91 3.88 -20.91
N ILE A 211 39.13 5.17 -20.66
CA ILE A 211 40.31 5.68 -19.94
C ILE A 211 40.38 5.10 -18.52
N ARG A 212 39.26 5.02 -17.80
CA ARG A 212 39.22 4.47 -16.43
C ARG A 212 39.59 2.99 -16.35
N ASN A 213 39.33 2.24 -17.43
CA ASN A 213 39.64 0.82 -17.55
C ASN A 213 41.00 0.57 -18.24
N ASP A 214 41.68 1.61 -18.70
CA ASP A 214 42.94 1.50 -19.44
C ASP A 214 44.11 1.09 -18.54
N THR A 215 45.01 0.26 -19.07
CA THR A 215 46.20 -0.21 -18.34
C THR A 215 47.17 0.92 -18.02
N LYS A 216 47.27 1.96 -18.86
CA LYS A 216 48.11 3.14 -18.60
C LYS A 216 47.61 3.90 -17.37
N ARG A 217 46.29 4.05 -17.20
CA ARG A 217 45.67 4.64 -16.01
C ARG A 217 45.97 3.83 -14.75
N SER A 218 45.92 2.50 -14.85
CA SER A 218 46.27 1.61 -13.73
C SER A 218 47.74 1.73 -13.35
N ARG A 219 48.65 1.80 -14.33
CA ARG A 219 50.09 2.01 -14.10
C ARG A 219 50.38 3.37 -13.47
N TRP A 220 49.76 4.44 -13.96
CA TRP A 220 49.85 5.77 -13.36
C TRP A 220 49.38 5.77 -11.91
N THR A 221 48.25 5.13 -11.62
CA THR A 221 47.70 5.02 -10.26
C THR A 221 48.73 4.38 -9.30
N GLN A 222 49.40 3.31 -9.71
CA GLN A 222 50.45 2.67 -8.90
C GLN A 222 51.66 3.58 -8.68
N LYS A 223 52.08 4.35 -9.70
CA LYS A 223 53.20 5.30 -9.56
C LYS A 223 52.88 6.42 -8.57
N VAL A 224 51.66 6.96 -8.61
CA VAL A 224 51.18 7.97 -7.64
C VAL A 224 51.19 7.39 -6.21
N PHE A 225 50.69 6.17 -6.03
CA PHE A 225 50.70 5.52 -4.72
C PHE A 225 52.11 5.28 -4.19
N ARG A 226 53.06 4.83 -5.04
CA ARG A 226 54.46 4.64 -4.64
C ARG A 226 55.14 5.96 -4.26
N LYS A 227 54.95 7.02 -5.05
CA LYS A 227 55.47 8.38 -4.74
C LYS A 227 55.03 8.82 -3.35
N ASP A 228 53.76 8.59 -3.04
CA ASP A 228 53.14 9.01 -1.79
C ASP A 228 53.30 7.98 -0.65
N ILE A 229 54.10 6.94 -0.86
CA ILE A 229 54.40 5.86 0.10
C ILE A 229 53.10 5.21 0.62
N TYR A 230 52.08 5.12 -0.24
CA TYR A 230 50.75 4.59 0.07
C TYR A 230 50.05 5.31 1.24
N ILE A 231 50.37 6.58 1.47
CA ILE A 231 49.77 7.40 2.54
C ILE A 231 48.83 8.44 1.93
N CYS A 232 47.67 8.64 2.57
CA CYS A 232 46.77 9.73 2.22
C CYS A 232 47.47 11.08 2.42
N GLN A 233 47.66 11.85 1.34
CA GLN A 233 48.40 13.10 1.41
C GLN A 233 47.68 14.24 2.13
N LYS A 234 46.35 14.12 2.32
CA LYS A 234 45.56 15.08 3.09
C LYS A 234 45.57 14.81 4.59
N CYS A 235 45.18 13.61 5.03
CA CYS A 235 45.02 13.31 6.46
C CYS A 235 46.20 12.54 7.07
N LYS A 236 47.20 12.18 6.27
CA LYS A 236 48.41 11.44 6.65
C LYS A 236 48.17 10.09 7.35
N ASN A 237 46.94 9.58 7.30
CA ASN A 237 46.58 8.32 7.95
C ASN A 237 46.89 7.11 7.06
N LYS A 238 47.53 6.09 7.65
CA LYS A 238 47.88 4.79 7.05
C LYS A 238 46.79 3.71 7.21
N LYS A 239 45.79 3.90 8.08
CA LYS A 239 44.78 2.87 8.39
C LYS A 239 43.89 2.56 7.18
N ASN A 240 44.16 1.39 6.58
CA ASN A 240 43.39 0.52 5.67
C ASN A 240 42.07 1.06 5.07
N ASN A 241 42.13 2.26 4.49
CA ASN A 241 41.02 2.85 3.76
C ASN A 241 41.34 2.74 2.28
N ARG A 242 40.38 2.27 1.48
CA ARG A 242 40.48 2.23 0.01
C ARG A 242 41.08 3.54 -0.51
N LEU A 243 42.31 3.45 -1.03
CA LEU A 243 43.07 4.58 -1.57
C LEU A 243 42.62 4.88 -3.00
N HIS A 244 42.68 6.15 -3.36
CA HIS A 244 42.33 6.65 -4.67
C HIS A 244 43.45 7.58 -5.15
N ALA A 245 43.95 7.36 -6.37
CA ALA A 245 44.78 8.34 -7.05
C ALA A 245 43.86 9.41 -7.61
N HIS A 246 43.99 10.61 -7.08
CA HIS A 246 43.22 11.79 -7.44
C HIS A 246 44.06 12.67 -8.36
N HIS A 247 43.45 13.18 -9.43
CA HIS A 247 44.09 14.19 -10.27
C HIS A 247 44.00 15.57 -9.61
N ILE A 248 45.12 16.28 -9.48
CA ILE A 248 45.17 17.65 -8.95
C ILE A 248 44.55 18.62 -9.95
N ILE A 249 44.90 18.51 -11.22
CA ILE A 249 44.20 19.18 -12.30
C ILE A 249 42.99 18.33 -12.67
N GLN A 250 41.83 18.97 -12.76
CA GLN A 250 40.55 18.32 -12.91
C GLN A 250 40.53 17.42 -14.16
N PHE A 251 40.29 16.11 -13.99
CA PHE A 251 40.33 15.12 -15.09
C PHE A 251 39.53 15.56 -16.32
N ASN A 252 38.31 16.08 -16.13
CA ASN A 252 37.48 16.55 -17.24
C ASN A 252 38.01 17.86 -17.85
N SER A 253 38.63 18.75 -17.07
CA SER A 253 39.26 19.98 -17.58
C SER A 253 40.44 19.64 -18.49
N ILE A 254 41.23 18.62 -18.16
CA ILE A 254 42.32 18.12 -19.02
C ILE A 254 41.76 17.63 -20.36
N LEU A 255 40.71 16.80 -20.34
CA LEU A 255 40.12 16.29 -21.58
C LEU A 255 39.56 17.43 -22.45
N SER A 256 38.89 18.40 -21.84
CA SER A 256 38.34 19.56 -22.55
C SER A 256 39.42 20.49 -23.09
N HIS A 257 40.46 20.81 -22.30
CA HIS A 257 41.53 21.71 -22.70
C HIS A 257 42.32 21.18 -23.91
N TYR A 258 42.61 19.87 -23.93
CA TYR A 258 43.35 19.23 -25.02
C TYR A 258 42.46 18.63 -26.12
N ASN A 259 41.14 18.90 -26.11
CA ASN A 259 40.17 18.32 -27.05
C ASN A 259 40.32 16.80 -27.24
N ILE A 260 40.54 16.06 -26.15
CA ILE A 260 40.77 14.61 -26.20
C ILE A 260 39.43 13.91 -26.43
N THR A 261 39.31 13.24 -27.57
CA THR A 261 38.11 12.51 -27.99
C THR A 261 38.33 11.01 -28.15
N THR A 262 39.59 10.56 -28.24
CA THR A 262 39.93 9.14 -28.41
C THR A 262 40.83 8.59 -27.31
N ILE A 263 40.82 7.27 -27.12
CA ILE A 263 41.72 6.61 -26.15
C ILE A 263 43.21 6.77 -26.55
N LYS A 264 43.50 6.88 -27.85
CA LYS A 264 44.87 7.08 -28.36
C LYS A 264 45.39 8.47 -27.97
N GLU A 265 44.60 9.51 -28.15
CA GLU A 265 44.89 10.87 -27.69
C GLU A 265 45.03 10.93 -26.17
N ALA A 266 44.10 10.29 -25.44
CA ALA A 266 44.19 10.22 -23.98
C ALA A 266 45.51 9.57 -23.55
N ARG A 267 45.91 8.46 -24.19
CA ARG A 267 47.21 7.80 -23.96
C ARG A 267 48.39 8.70 -24.34
N ALA A 268 48.27 9.58 -25.32
CA ALA A 268 49.33 10.52 -25.69
C ALA A 268 49.42 11.73 -24.74
N CYS A 269 48.35 12.07 -24.02
CA CYS A 269 48.32 13.19 -23.09
C CYS A 269 49.28 12.98 -21.90
N SER A 270 50.34 13.77 -21.85
CA SER A 270 51.33 13.76 -20.77
C SER A 270 50.70 14.19 -19.43
N LEU A 271 49.93 15.28 -19.42
CA LEU A 271 49.35 15.85 -18.20
C LEU A 271 48.38 14.89 -17.49
N LEU A 272 47.62 14.09 -18.26
CA LEU A 272 46.69 13.11 -17.72
C LEU A 272 47.38 12.01 -16.91
N TYR A 273 48.63 11.71 -17.23
CA TYR A 273 49.44 10.67 -16.61
C TYR A 273 50.73 11.19 -15.98
N ASP A 274 50.81 12.50 -15.72
CA ASP A 274 51.89 13.08 -14.95
C ASP A 274 51.73 12.63 -13.48
N ILE A 275 52.80 12.07 -12.92
CA ILE A 275 52.83 11.61 -11.54
C ILE A 275 52.68 12.80 -10.58
N ASN A 276 53.19 13.97 -10.96
CA ASN A 276 53.07 15.20 -10.17
C ASN A 276 51.65 15.77 -10.20
N ASN A 277 50.87 15.46 -11.24
CA ASN A 277 49.44 15.74 -11.29
C ASN A 277 48.58 14.71 -10.52
N GLY A 278 49.20 13.76 -9.83
CA GLY A 278 48.53 12.74 -9.02
C GLY A 278 48.77 12.90 -7.52
N MET A 279 47.73 12.63 -6.73
CA MET A 279 47.79 12.60 -5.27
C MET A 279 47.02 11.42 -4.69
N THR A 280 47.60 10.74 -3.72
CA THR A 280 47.00 9.62 -3.00
C THR A 280 46.06 10.13 -1.92
N LEU A 281 44.78 9.78 -2.00
CA LEU A 281 43.77 10.15 -1.01
C LEU A 281 43.01 8.92 -0.50
N CYS A 282 42.71 8.87 0.79
CA CYS A 282 41.78 7.89 1.32
C CYS A 282 40.34 8.21 0.87
N LYS A 283 39.46 7.21 0.81
CA LYS A 283 38.04 7.37 0.43
C LYS A 283 37.34 8.59 1.06
N LYS A 284 37.54 8.83 2.37
CA LYS A 284 36.93 9.98 3.09
C LYS A 284 37.47 11.31 2.57
N CYS A 285 38.79 11.42 2.40
CA CYS A 285 39.41 12.63 1.87
C CYS A 285 39.07 12.85 0.40
N HIS A 286 39.06 11.80 -0.42
CA HIS A 286 38.67 11.89 -1.84
C HIS A 286 37.24 12.41 -2.00
N LYS A 287 36.29 11.88 -1.22
CA LYS A 287 34.91 12.41 -1.20
C LYS A 287 34.86 13.86 -0.74
N TRP A 288 35.65 14.23 0.25
CA TRP A 288 35.72 15.60 0.74
C TRP A 288 36.20 16.57 -0.34
N VAL A 289 37.17 16.20 -1.18
CA VAL A 289 37.64 17.05 -2.29
C VAL A 289 36.52 17.34 -3.29
N HIS A 290 35.69 16.33 -3.61
CA HIS A 290 34.55 16.48 -4.52
C HIS A 290 33.26 17.00 -3.86
N SER A 291 33.30 17.46 -2.60
CA SER A 291 32.12 18.05 -1.97
C SER A 291 31.80 19.44 -2.55
N ASN A 292 30.52 19.78 -2.64
CA ASN A 292 30.05 21.05 -3.21
C ASN A 292 30.71 22.29 -2.57
N LYS A 293 31.07 22.22 -1.28
CA LYS A 293 31.77 23.30 -0.55
C LYS A 293 33.20 23.52 -1.05
N ASN A 294 33.86 22.47 -1.56
CA ASN A 294 35.29 22.51 -1.88
C ASN A 294 35.56 22.60 -3.38
N VAL A 295 34.65 22.11 -4.23
CA VAL A 295 34.74 22.27 -5.69
C VAL A 295 34.71 23.76 -6.07
N LYS A 296 33.92 24.58 -5.36
CA LYS A 296 33.83 26.03 -5.61
C LYS A 296 35.09 26.84 -5.22
N ASN A 297 35.97 26.27 -4.41
CA ASN A 297 37.09 27.00 -3.80
C ASN A 297 38.47 26.53 -4.31
N ASN A 298 38.52 25.64 -5.32
CA ASN A 298 39.75 25.12 -5.94
C ASN A 298 40.85 24.63 -4.97
N PHE A 299 40.48 24.24 -3.74
CA PHE A 299 41.45 23.98 -2.66
C PHE A 299 42.50 22.91 -2.99
N ILE A 300 42.14 21.93 -3.81
CA ILE A 300 43.03 20.84 -4.25
C ILE A 300 42.94 20.64 -5.77
N VAL A 301 41.89 21.16 -6.40
CA VAL A 301 41.59 20.92 -7.79
C VAL A 301 41.80 22.20 -8.58
N LYS A 302 42.63 22.14 -9.62
CA LYS A 302 42.88 23.25 -10.54
C LYS A 302 42.25 22.97 -11.91
N GLU A 303 41.84 24.01 -12.61
CA GLU A 303 41.54 23.95 -14.04
C GLU A 303 42.83 24.23 -14.82
N VAL A 304 42.92 23.69 -16.05
CA VAL A 304 44.03 23.98 -16.98
C VAL A 304 43.84 25.36 -17.58
#